data_AF-A0A218X165-F1
#
_entry.id   AF-A0A218X165-F1
#
_cell.length_a   1.000
_cell.length_b   1.000
_cell.length_c   1.000
_cell.angle_alpha   90.00
_cell.angle_beta   90.00
_cell.angle_gamma   90.00
#
_symmetry.space_group_name_H-M   'P 1'
#
loop_
_entity.id
_entity.type
_entity.pdbx_description
1 polymer ?
#
loop_
_entity_poly.entity_id
_entity_poly.type
_entity_poly.pdbx_seq_one_letter_code
_entity_poly.pdbx_strand_id
1 'polypeptide(L)'
;MCSTSGVSALHIMMYPWFAMGHLTPFMHLANKLARRGHKISFLIPARTQPKLEPFNLHPKLIVFVPDHREGLPPGAETTSNMPSPLHSLIMTAMDRTESDIRLLLRDLKPQVVFYDFAYWMPGLARPQGSLPSLL
;
A
#
# COMPACT_ATOMS: atom_id res chain seq x y z
N MET A 1 -39.96 1.18 -1.70
CA MET A 1 -38.56 1.65 -1.49
C MET A 1 -37.69 0.42 -1.35
N CYS A 2 -36.85 0.13 -2.34
CA CYS A 2 -35.92 -1.00 -2.27
C CYS A 2 -34.75 -0.57 -1.38
N SER A 3 -34.66 -1.12 -0.17
CA SER A 3 -33.50 -0.92 0.69
C SER A 3 -32.31 -1.58 0.03
N THR A 4 -31.48 -0.81 -0.67
CA THR A 4 -30.15 -1.26 -1.02
C THR A 4 -29.44 -1.51 0.30
N SER A 5 -29.15 -2.77 0.61
CA SER A 5 -28.23 -3.15 1.67
C SER A 5 -26.91 -2.43 1.37
N GLY A 6 -26.68 -1.31 2.07
CA GLY A 6 -25.48 -0.50 1.89
C GLY A 6 -24.27 -1.39 2.10
N VAL A 7 -23.40 -1.49 1.09
CA VAL A 7 -22.13 -2.18 1.23
C VAL A 7 -21.38 -1.53 2.37
N SER A 8 -21.05 -2.30 3.42
CA SER A 8 -20.32 -1.78 4.57
C SER A 8 -18.98 -1.18 4.13
N ALA A 9 -18.61 -0.05 4.73
CA ALA A 9 -17.35 0.62 4.42
C ALA A 9 -16.15 -0.25 4.81
N LEU A 10 -15.44 -0.75 3.81
CA LEU A 10 -14.18 -1.48 3.99
C LEU A 10 -13.03 -0.51 4.34
N HIS A 11 -12.12 -0.98 5.18
CA HIS A 11 -10.76 -0.48 5.33
C HIS A 11 -9.82 -1.28 4.43
N ILE A 12 -9.18 -0.60 3.50
CA ILE A 12 -8.34 -1.17 2.45
C ILE A 12 -6.92 -0.65 2.64
N MET A 13 -5.96 -1.55 2.66
CA MET A 13 -4.54 -1.20 2.64
C MET A 13 -4.00 -1.32 1.21
N MET A 14 -3.14 -0.40 0.80
CA MET A 14 -2.49 -0.41 -0.51
C MET A 14 -0.98 -0.34 -0.34
N TYR A 15 -0.26 -1.34 -0.86
CA TYR A 15 1.20 -1.45 -0.83
C TYR A 15 1.76 -1.64 -2.26
N PRO A 16 1.79 -0.56 -3.07
CA PRO A 16 2.26 -0.61 -4.45
C PRO A 16 3.78 -0.73 -4.56
N TRP A 17 4.25 -1.15 -5.73
CA TRP A 17 5.65 -0.97 -6.14
C TRP A 17 6.00 0.52 -6.18
N PHE A 18 7.16 0.90 -5.64
CA PHE A 18 7.58 2.30 -5.55
C PHE A 18 8.18 2.84 -6.86
N ALA A 19 7.38 2.74 -7.91
CA ALA A 19 7.57 3.41 -9.18
C ALA A 19 6.35 4.30 -9.46
N MET A 20 6.56 5.48 -10.04
CA MET A 20 5.44 6.40 -10.33
C MET A 20 4.38 5.78 -11.25
N GLY A 21 4.78 4.88 -12.16
CA GLY A 21 3.88 4.13 -13.03
C GLY A 21 2.94 3.17 -12.29
N HIS A 22 3.27 2.77 -11.06
CA HIS A 22 2.43 1.94 -10.19
C HIS A 22 1.70 2.78 -9.13
N LEU A 23 2.38 3.75 -8.53
CA LEU A 23 1.79 4.68 -7.56
C LEU A 23 0.59 5.44 -8.13
N THR A 24 0.69 5.90 -9.39
CA THR A 24 -0.36 6.66 -10.06
C THR A 24 -1.66 5.85 -10.24
N PRO A 25 -1.67 4.67 -10.89
CA PRO A 25 -2.89 3.87 -11.02
C PRO A 25 -3.45 3.41 -9.67
N PHE A 26 -2.60 3.12 -8.69
CA PHE A 26 -3.05 2.84 -7.32
C PHE A 26 -3.78 4.06 -6.73
N MET A 27 -3.29 5.29 -6.91
CA MET A 27 -3.98 6.50 -6.46
C MET A 27 -5.32 6.70 -7.18
N HIS A 28 -5.40 6.42 -8.48
CA HIS A 28 -6.67 6.43 -9.21
C HIS A 28 -7.66 5.39 -8.66
N LEU A 29 -7.19 4.19 -8.31
CA LEU A 29 -8.01 3.14 -7.69
C LEU A 29 -8.46 3.57 -6.28
N ALA A 30 -7.56 4.11 -5.46
CA ALA A 30 -7.84 4.63 -4.13
C ALA A 30 -8.96 5.68 -4.18
N ASN A 31 -8.86 6.64 -5.10
CA ASN A 31 -9.91 7.64 -5.31
C ASN A 31 -11.26 7.02 -5.69
N LYS A 32 -11.28 6.03 -6.60
CA LYS A 32 -12.51 5.34 -7.01
C LYS A 32 -13.15 4.56 -5.86
N LEU A 33 -12.36 3.97 -4.96
CA LEU A 33 -12.83 3.24 -3.79
C LEU A 33 -13.28 4.20 -2.67
N ALA A 34 -12.52 5.25 -2.41
CA ALA A 34 -12.86 6.29 -1.44
C ALA A 34 -14.16 7.02 -1.81
N ARG A 35 -14.39 7.30 -3.09
CA ARG A 35 -15.67 7.85 -3.58
C ARG A 35 -16.88 6.97 -3.25
N ARG A 36 -16.68 5.66 -3.03
CA ARG A 36 -17.72 4.72 -2.59
C ARG A 36 -17.82 4.56 -1.07
N GLY A 37 -17.08 5.37 -0.31
CA GLY A 37 -17.09 5.37 1.16
C GLY A 37 -16.07 4.44 1.82
N HIS A 38 -15.14 3.84 1.06
CA HIS A 38 -14.09 2.99 1.65
C HIS A 38 -12.94 3.83 2.22
N LYS A 39 -12.39 3.40 3.36
CA LYS A 39 -11.18 3.97 3.95
C LYS A 39 -9.95 3.32 3.33
N ILE A 40 -8.97 4.11 2.93
CA ILE A 40 -7.72 3.67 2.31
C ILE A 40 -6.53 4.07 3.20
N SER A 41 -5.69 3.10 3.54
CA SER A 41 -4.34 3.32 4.04
C SER A 41 -3.37 3.09 2.88
N PHE A 42 -2.77 4.17 2.38
CA PHE A 42 -1.93 4.17 1.18
C PHE A 42 -0.45 4.22 1.57
N LEU A 43 0.25 3.10 1.45
CA LEU A 43 1.67 3.04 1.80
C LEU A 43 2.53 3.67 0.71
N ILE A 44 3.44 4.54 1.12
CA ILE A 44 4.25 5.36 0.23
C ILE A 44 5.56 5.76 0.89
N PRO A 45 6.66 5.96 0.15
CA PRO A 45 7.88 6.49 0.74
C PRO A 45 7.65 7.93 1.22
N ALA A 46 8.18 8.28 2.39
CA ALA A 46 7.85 9.52 3.08
C ALA A 46 8.06 10.80 2.23
N ARG A 47 9.19 10.93 1.51
CA ARG A 47 9.46 12.14 0.68
C ARG A 47 8.77 12.09 -0.69
N THR A 48 8.08 11.00 -1.00
CA THR A 48 7.28 10.85 -2.23
C THR A 48 5.85 11.33 -2.03
N GLN A 49 5.36 11.39 -0.78
CA GLN A 49 3.99 11.85 -0.46
C GLN A 49 3.63 13.21 -1.09
N PRO A 50 4.46 14.28 -1.04
CA PRO A 50 4.11 15.57 -1.65
C PRO A 50 3.85 15.49 -3.16
N LYS A 51 4.39 14.49 -3.86
CA LYS A 51 4.15 14.27 -5.29
C LYS A 51 2.77 13.66 -5.57
N LEU A 52 2.20 12.93 -4.62
CA LEU A 52 0.92 12.23 -4.77
C LEU A 52 -0.24 12.94 -4.06
N GLU A 53 0.05 13.79 -3.08
CA GLU A 53 -0.94 14.53 -2.30
C GLU A 53 -1.90 15.38 -3.17
N PRO A 54 -1.45 16.11 -4.22
CA PRO A 54 -2.37 16.83 -5.11
C PRO A 54 -3.38 15.95 -5.85
N PHE A 55 -3.10 14.65 -5.94
CA PHE A 55 -3.96 13.67 -6.62
C PHE A 55 -4.86 12.89 -5.66
N ASN A 56 -4.78 13.15 -4.35
CA ASN A 56 -5.72 12.61 -3.37
C ASN A 56 -7.00 13.46 -3.36
N LEU A 57 -8.07 12.95 -3.97
CA LEU A 57 -9.35 13.65 -4.08
C LEU A 57 -10.24 13.46 -2.84
N HIS A 58 -9.82 12.61 -1.91
CA HIS A 58 -10.60 12.20 -0.74
C HIS A 58 -9.74 12.14 0.54
N PRO A 59 -9.15 13.27 1.00
CA PRO A 59 -8.19 13.29 2.12
C PRO A 59 -8.76 12.84 3.47
N LYS A 60 -10.10 12.82 3.62
CA LYS A 60 -10.77 12.25 4.82
C LYS A 60 -10.82 10.73 4.83
N LEU A 61 -10.66 10.11 3.66
CA LEU A 61 -10.80 8.66 3.47
C LEU A 61 -9.49 8.01 3.02
N ILE A 62 -8.58 8.75 2.38
CA ILE A 62 -7.28 8.26 1.95
C ILE A 62 -6.21 8.89 2.85
N VAL A 63 -5.59 8.05 3.66
CA VAL A 63 -4.48 8.41 4.56
C VAL A 63 -3.19 7.83 4.00
N PHE A 64 -2.18 8.67 3.81
CA PHE A 64 -0.84 8.20 3.49
C PHE A 64 -0.19 7.61 4.73
N VAL A 65 0.36 6.41 4.59
CA VAL A 65 1.14 5.75 5.63
C VAL A 65 2.61 5.78 5.16
N PRO A 66 3.44 6.65 5.74
CA PRO A 66 4.83 6.78 5.31
C PRO A 66 5.63 5.53 5.66
N ASP A 67 6.33 5.01 4.66
CA ASP A 67 7.28 3.92 4.79
C ASP A 67 8.70 4.52 4.98
N HIS A 68 9.21 4.39 6.20
CA HIS A 68 10.53 4.88 6.60
C HIS A 68 11.57 3.78 6.40
N ARG A 69 12.16 3.72 5.22
CA ARG A 69 13.12 2.68 4.86
C ARG A 69 14.55 3.08 5.17
N GLU A 70 15.30 2.14 5.73
CA GLU A 70 16.73 2.23 5.95
C GLU A 70 17.52 1.44 4.88
N GLY A 71 18.79 1.79 4.69
CA GLY A 71 19.71 1.03 3.83
C GLY A 71 19.69 1.37 2.34
N LEU A 72 18.90 2.37 1.91
CA LEU A 72 19.00 2.96 0.56
C LEU A 72 19.86 4.24 0.58
N PRO A 73 20.53 4.58 -0.53
CA PRO A 73 21.22 5.86 -0.65
C PRO A 73 20.29 7.05 -0.36
N PRO A 74 20.81 8.17 0.16
CA PRO A 74 20.01 9.37 0.38
C PRO A 74 19.24 9.78 -0.88
N GLY A 75 17.92 9.93 -0.76
CA GLY A 75 17.04 10.31 -1.87
C GLY A 75 16.55 9.16 -2.76
N ALA A 76 17.03 7.93 -2.58
CA ALA A 76 16.59 6.76 -3.33
C ALA A 76 15.28 6.18 -2.76
N GLU A 77 14.13 6.82 -3.05
CA GLU A 77 12.82 6.36 -2.57
C GLU A 77 11.99 5.61 -3.59
N THR A 78 12.10 6.03 -4.85
CA THR A 78 11.38 5.47 -5.99
C THR A 78 12.34 5.16 -7.12
N THR A 79 11.88 4.33 -8.07
CA THR A 79 12.65 4.04 -9.29
C THR A 79 13.00 5.30 -10.11
N SER A 80 12.28 6.41 -9.92
CA SER A 80 12.60 7.70 -10.55
C SER A 80 13.84 8.37 -9.99
N ASN A 81 14.29 7.97 -8.80
CA ASN A 81 15.46 8.52 -8.14
C ASN A 81 16.75 7.76 -8.45
N MET A 82 16.65 6.65 -9.21
CA MET A 82 17.80 5.75 -9.45
C MET A 82 17.87 5.25 -10.89
N PRO A 83 19.09 5.01 -11.42
CA PRO A 83 19.28 4.27 -12.66
C PRO A 83 18.63 2.89 -12.61
N SER A 84 18.13 2.41 -13.76
CA SER A 84 17.47 1.10 -13.92
C SER A 84 18.20 -0.08 -13.26
N PRO A 85 19.54 -0.22 -13.38
CA PRO A 85 20.28 -1.32 -12.73
C PRO A 85 20.17 -1.36 -11.20
N LEU A 86 19.80 -0.25 -10.55
CA LEU A 86 19.68 -0.15 -9.10
C LEU A 86 18.24 -0.31 -8.60
N HIS A 87 17.26 -0.49 -9.48
CA HIS A 87 15.85 -0.66 -9.07
C HIS A 87 15.65 -1.88 -8.17
N SER A 88 16.47 -2.92 -8.33
CA SER A 88 16.46 -4.11 -7.46
C SER A 88 16.72 -3.77 -5.99
N LEU A 89 17.52 -2.73 -5.70
CA LEU A 89 17.75 -2.29 -4.32
C LEU A 89 16.47 -1.79 -3.65
N ILE A 90 15.57 -1.15 -4.41
CA ILE A 90 14.25 -0.73 -3.90
C ILE A 90 13.43 -1.96 -3.54
N MET A 91 13.47 -3.02 -4.36
CA MET A 91 12.76 -4.28 -4.08
C MET A 91 13.31 -4.94 -2.83
N THR A 92 14.64 -5.07 -2.72
CA THR A 92 15.29 -5.60 -1.51
C THR A 92 14.93 -4.79 -0.27
N ALA A 93 14.86 -3.45 -0.38
CA ALA A 93 14.44 -2.60 0.72
C ALA A 93 12.95 -2.78 1.07
N MET A 94 12.08 -2.97 0.08
CA MET A 94 10.67 -3.30 0.31
C MET A 94 10.51 -4.64 1.02
N ASP A 95 11.25 -5.67 0.61
CA ASP A 95 11.19 -6.99 1.25
C ASP A 95 11.58 -6.93 2.73
N ARG A 96 12.51 -6.05 3.09
CA ARG A 96 12.90 -5.82 4.49
C ARG A 96 11.81 -5.21 5.36
N THR A 97 10.75 -4.63 4.76
CA THR A 97 9.61 -4.08 5.51
C THR A 97 8.60 -5.12 5.96
N GLU A 98 8.76 -6.41 5.61
CA GLU A 98 7.78 -7.47 5.93
C GLU A 98 7.35 -7.45 7.41
N SER A 99 8.31 -7.30 8.33
CA SER A 99 8.02 -7.29 9.78
C SER A 99 7.20 -6.07 10.20
N ASP A 100 7.53 -4.89 9.69
CA ASP A 100 6.80 -3.65 9.99
C ASP A 100 5.38 -3.71 9.40
N ILE A 101 5.25 -4.24 8.20
CA ILE A 101 3.96 -4.44 7.53
C ILE A 101 3.11 -5.46 8.27
N ARG A 102 3.70 -6.52 8.83
CA ARG A 102 3.01 -7.47 9.70
C ARG A 102 2.41 -6.80 10.93
N LEU A 103 3.15 -5.90 11.57
CA LEU A 103 2.66 -5.12 12.70
C LEU A 103 1.54 -4.17 12.25
N LEU A 104 1.76 -3.45 11.15
CA LEU A 104 0.78 -2.52 10.59
C LEU A 104 -0.54 -3.22 10.24
N LEU A 105 -0.50 -4.42 9.67
CA LEU A 105 -1.70 -5.22 9.38
C LEU A 105 -2.49 -5.58 10.65
N ARG A 106 -1.80 -5.86 11.76
CA ARG A 106 -2.44 -6.16 13.06
C ARG A 106 -3.11 -4.93 13.67
N ASP A 107 -2.52 -3.77 13.49
CA ASP A 107 -3.03 -2.51 14.03
C ASP A 107 -4.17 -1.94 13.19
N LEU A 108 -3.97 -1.90 11.86
CA LEU A 108 -4.94 -1.36 10.91
C LEU A 108 -6.15 -2.29 10.69
N LYS A 109 -5.96 -3.61 10.83
CA LYS A 109 -6.95 -4.65 10.56
C LYS A 109 -7.74 -4.42 9.26
N PRO A 110 -7.06 -4.18 8.12
CA PRO A 110 -7.75 -3.96 6.85
C PRO A 110 -8.47 -5.24 6.41
N GLN A 111 -9.62 -5.10 5.76
CA GLN A 111 -10.36 -6.24 5.19
C GLN A 111 -9.81 -6.65 3.81
N VAL A 112 -9.14 -5.74 3.10
CA VAL A 112 -8.56 -5.97 1.78
C VAL A 112 -7.18 -5.35 1.70
N VAL A 113 -6.24 -6.04 1.06
CA VAL A 113 -4.90 -5.54 0.75
C VAL A 113 -4.68 -5.61 -0.76
N PHE A 114 -4.34 -4.47 -1.38
CA PHE A 114 -3.82 -4.43 -2.75
C PHE A 114 -2.30 -4.28 -2.70
N TYR A 115 -1.57 -5.07 -3.49
CA TYR A 115 -0.12 -5.04 -3.55
C TYR A 115 0.37 -5.50 -4.93
N ASP A 116 1.60 -5.14 -5.30
CA ASP A 116 2.23 -5.54 -6.57
C ASP A 116 3.12 -6.79 -6.40
N PHE A 117 4.34 -6.62 -5.86
CA PHE A 117 5.42 -7.62 -5.94
C PHE A 117 5.84 -8.22 -4.60
N ALA A 118 5.18 -7.84 -3.50
CA ALA A 118 5.48 -8.33 -2.16
C ALA A 118 5.03 -9.79 -1.99
N TYR A 119 5.89 -10.74 -2.34
CA TYR A 119 5.58 -12.18 -2.34
C TYR A 119 5.16 -12.71 -0.95
N TRP A 120 5.64 -12.06 0.11
CA TRP A 120 5.33 -12.39 1.50
C TRP A 120 3.94 -11.89 1.94
N MET A 121 3.36 -10.90 1.25
CA MET A 121 2.08 -10.26 1.61
C MET A 121 0.92 -11.27 1.76
N PRO A 122 0.67 -12.21 0.83
CA PRO A 122 -0.39 -13.19 1.02
C PRO A 122 -0.20 -14.08 2.25
N GLY A 123 1.04 -14.35 2.68
CA GLY A 123 1.32 -15.06 3.94
C GLY A 123 0.93 -14.24 5.18
N LEU A 124 1.06 -12.92 5.12
CA LEU A 124 0.70 -12.01 6.21
C LEU A 124 -0.81 -11.72 6.28
N ALA A 125 -1.46 -11.58 5.13
CA ALA A 125 -2.87 -11.20 5.02
C ALA A 125 -3.82 -12.36 5.34
N ARG A 126 -3.31 -13.57 5.58
CA ARG A 126 -4.11 -14.73 5.99
C ARG A 126 -4.74 -14.48 7.37
N PRO A 127 -6.02 -14.85 7.57
CA PRO A 127 -6.66 -14.79 8.89
C PRO A 127 -5.82 -15.56 9.92
N GLN A 128 -5.66 -14.99 11.12
CA GLN A 128 -5.04 -15.69 12.23
C GLN A 128 -5.85 -16.96 12.52
N GLY A 129 -5.27 -18.13 12.24
CA GLY A 129 -5.93 -19.43 12.38
C GLY A 129 -6.14 -20.22 11.08
N SER A 130 -5.92 -19.61 9.90
CA SER A 130 -5.89 -20.40 8.65
C SER A 130 -4.55 -21.13 8.55
N LEU A 131 -4.58 -22.47 8.58
CA LEU A 131 -3.39 -23.30 8.36
C LEU A 131 -2.73 -22.95 7.01
N PRO A 132 -1.39 -22.96 6.93
CA PRO A 132 -0.72 -22.85 5.64
C PRO A 132 -1.16 -24.03 4.78
N SER A 133 -1.78 -23.71 3.65
CA SER A 133 -2.14 -24.70 2.63
C SER A 133 -0.83 -25.20 2.04
N LEU A 134 -0.43 -26.43 2.41
CA LEU A 134 0.64 -27.14 1.72
C LEU A 134 0.14 -27.45 0.30
N LEU A 135 0.64 -26.69 -0.67
CA LEU A 135 0.70 -27.06 -2.09
C LEU A 135 2.15 -26.96 -2.53
#